data_AF-A0A950RHZ3-F1
#
_entry.id   AF-A0A950RHZ3-F1
#
_cell.length_a   1.000
_cell.length_b   1.000
_cell.length_c   1.000
_cell.angle_alpha   90.00
_cell.angle_beta   90.00
_cell.angle_gamma   90.00
#
_symmetry.space_group_name_H-M   'P 1'
#
loop_
_entity.id
_entity.type
_entity.pdbx_description
1 polymer ?
#
loop_
_entity_poly.entity_id
_entity_poly.type
_entity_poly.pdbx_seq_one_letter_code
_entity_poly.pdbx_strand_id
1 'polypeptide(L)'
;ARDGTLDADWPARTITVLNKADLLGGVAHVKARGDAVAVSALTGEGFPALLAAIEARIARGMETAAYDIPPEDGARLAWLYQHGEVVDRRDEEDGVHVTVRLLPADRARFERAP
;
A
#
# COMPACT_ATOMS: atom_id res chain seq x y z
N ALA A 1 -13.18 9.29 -17.81
CA ALA A 1 -12.08 10.23 -17.52
C ALA A 1 -11.91 11.13 -18.73
N ARG A 2 -11.61 12.42 -18.56
CA ARG A 2 -11.11 13.24 -19.68
C ARG A 2 -9.67 12.83 -19.94
N ASP A 3 -9.37 12.56 -21.20
CA ASP A 3 -8.11 12.02 -21.71
C ASP A 3 -6.90 12.87 -21.30
N GLY A 4 -5.88 12.22 -20.71
CA GLY A 4 -4.52 12.76 -20.63
C GLY A 4 -3.80 12.72 -19.28
N THR A 5 -4.45 12.40 -18.16
CA THR A 5 -3.80 12.46 -16.82
C THR A 5 -3.33 11.11 -16.27
N LEU A 6 -3.63 10.00 -16.92
CA LEU A 6 -3.37 8.66 -16.40
C LEU A 6 -2.61 7.83 -17.44
N ASP A 7 -1.50 7.22 -17.02
CA ASP A 7 -0.71 6.30 -17.85
C ASP A 7 -1.49 5.02 -18.16
N ALA A 8 -1.17 4.30 -19.24
CA ALA A 8 -1.97 3.17 -19.71
C ALA A 8 -2.20 2.07 -18.63
N ASP A 9 -1.29 1.96 -17.66
CA ASP A 9 -1.33 0.99 -16.57
C ASP A 9 -2.05 1.48 -15.30
N TRP A 10 -2.62 2.69 -15.32
CA TRP A 10 -3.37 3.23 -14.18
C TRP A 10 -4.46 2.29 -13.61
N PRO A 11 -5.17 1.46 -14.42
CA PRO A 11 -6.21 0.58 -13.87
C PRO A 11 -5.65 -0.45 -12.89
N ALA A 12 -4.41 -0.92 -13.12
CA ALA A 12 -3.78 -1.90 -12.24
C ALA A 12 -3.45 -1.33 -10.84
N ARG A 13 -3.27 -0.01 -10.74
CA ARG A 13 -2.86 0.70 -9.52
C ARG A 13 -4.00 1.46 -8.84
N THR A 14 -5.23 1.31 -9.31
CA THR A 14 -6.39 2.02 -8.77
C THR A 14 -7.47 1.07 -8.25
N ILE A 15 -8.31 1.59 -7.35
CA ILE A 15 -9.49 0.90 -6.84
C ILE A 15 -10.69 1.70 -7.34
N THR A 16 -11.62 1.03 -8.03
CA THR A 16 -12.84 1.67 -8.51
C THR A 16 -13.84 1.78 -7.37
N VAL A 17 -14.31 3.00 -7.09
CA VAL A 17 -15.28 3.26 -6.01
C VAL A 17 -16.59 3.80 -6.59
N LEU A 18 -17.67 3.05 -6.42
CA LEU A 18 -19.02 3.44 -6.82
C LEU A 18 -19.66 4.21 -5.66
N ASN A 19 -19.45 5.52 -5.65
CA ASN A 19 -19.97 6.41 -4.62
C ASN A 19 -21.47 6.75 -4.83
N LYS A 20 -22.10 7.27 -3.78
CA LYS A 20 -23.52 7.68 -3.71
C LYS A 20 -24.52 6.52 -3.71
N ALA A 21 -24.15 5.40 -3.08
CA ALA A 21 -25.03 4.25 -2.92
C ALA A 21 -26.36 4.58 -2.21
N ASP A 22 -26.39 5.64 -1.41
CA ASP A 22 -27.60 6.17 -0.76
C ASP A 22 -28.71 6.52 -1.77
N LEU A 23 -28.36 6.98 -2.98
CA LEU A 23 -29.33 7.26 -4.05
C LEU A 23 -29.96 6.00 -4.66
N LEU A 24 -29.39 4.83 -4.37
CA LEU A 24 -29.86 3.53 -4.84
C LEU A 24 -30.44 2.67 -3.70
N GLY A 25 -30.60 3.23 -2.50
CA GLY A 25 -31.13 2.53 -1.34
C GLY A 25 -30.08 1.83 -0.47
N GLY A 26 -28.79 2.12 -0.68
CA GLY A 26 -27.67 1.57 0.10
C GLY A 26 -26.74 0.67 -0.72
N VAL A 27 -25.59 0.29 -0.14
CA VAL A 27 -24.53 -0.42 -0.89
C VAL A 27 -24.97 -1.79 -1.40
N ALA A 28 -25.90 -2.45 -0.70
CA ALA A 28 -26.46 -3.74 -1.10
C ALA A 28 -27.23 -3.71 -2.43
N HIS A 29 -27.71 -2.53 -2.84
CA HIS A 29 -28.47 -2.35 -4.09
C HIS A 29 -27.59 -1.95 -5.28
N VAL A 30 -26.31 -1.68 -5.05
CA VAL A 30 -25.35 -1.34 -6.10
C VAL A 30 -24.78 -2.62 -6.70
N LYS A 31 -25.03 -2.83 -8.00
CA LYS A 31 -24.42 -3.93 -8.75
C LYS A 31 -22.98 -3.60 -9.10
N ALA A 32 -22.05 -3.85 -8.17
CA ALA A 32 -20.63 -3.76 -8.43
C ALA A 32 -20.20 -4.78 -9.50
N ARG A 33 -19.27 -4.37 -10.38
CA ARG A 33 -18.64 -5.25 -11.37
C ARG A 33 -17.14 -5.32 -11.07
N GLY A 34 -16.56 -6.51 -11.20
CA GLY A 34 -15.13 -6.71 -10.94
C GLY A 34 -14.77 -6.44 -9.47
N ASP A 35 -13.69 -5.72 -9.25
CA ASP A 35 -13.15 -5.33 -7.93
C ASP A 35 -13.67 -3.98 -7.43
N ALA A 36 -14.73 -3.44 -8.04
CA ALA A 36 -15.32 -2.17 -7.63
C ALA A 36 -15.98 -2.26 -6.25
N VAL A 37 -15.80 -1.23 -5.43
CA VAL A 37 -16.41 -1.13 -4.08
C VAL A 37 -17.51 -0.07 -4.08
N ALA A 38 -18.72 -0.45 -3.64
CA ALA A 38 -19.82 0.49 -3.47
C ALA A 38 -19.77 1.16 -2.11
N VAL A 39 -19.97 2.48 -2.08
CA VAL A 39 -19.98 3.27 -0.85
C VAL A 39 -21.01 4.40 -0.92
N SER A 40 -21.40 4.92 0.24
CA SER A 40 -21.95 6.27 0.33
C SER A 40 -21.01 7.12 1.17
N ALA A 41 -20.36 8.10 0.53
CA ALA A 41 -19.53 9.06 1.26
C ALA A 41 -20.34 9.96 2.21
N LEU A 42 -21.65 10.08 1.99
CA LEU A 42 -22.54 10.87 2.83
C LEU A 42 -22.85 10.14 4.15
N THR A 43 -23.15 8.83 4.07
CA THR A 43 -23.54 8.04 5.24
C THR A 43 -22.37 7.28 5.88
N GLY A 44 -21.26 7.11 5.16
CA GLY A 44 -20.12 6.27 5.54
C GLY A 44 -20.34 4.77 5.26
N GLU A 45 -21.48 4.39 4.69
CA GLU A 45 -21.77 2.99 4.34
C GLU A 45 -20.75 2.47 3.30
N GLY A 46 -20.28 1.24 3.49
CA GLY A 46 -19.30 0.60 2.59
C GLY A 46 -17.84 0.95 2.86
N PHE A 47 -17.54 1.88 3.77
CA PHE A 47 -16.16 2.26 4.10
C PHE A 47 -15.31 1.12 4.66
N PRO A 48 -15.80 0.22 5.54
CA PRO A 48 -15.00 -0.92 5.99
C PRO A 48 -14.55 -1.82 4.83
N ALA A 49 -15.41 -2.05 3.83
CA ALA A 49 -15.06 -2.83 2.64
C ALA A 49 -14.05 -2.09 1.76
N LEU A 50 -14.17 -0.76 1.63
CA LEU A 50 -13.20 0.06 0.91
C LEU A 50 -11.83 0.03 1.59
N LEU A 51 -11.78 0.15 2.92
CA LEU A 51 -10.55 0.07 3.69
C LEU A 51 -9.86 -1.28 3.50
N ALA A 52 -10.60 -2.39 3.63
CA ALA A 52 -10.07 -3.72 3.40
C ALA A 52 -9.55 -3.90 1.96
N ALA A 53 -10.21 -3.33 0.96
CA ALA A 53 -9.73 -3.36 -0.42
C ALA A 53 -8.43 -2.56 -0.62
N ILE A 54 -8.30 -1.42 0.04
CA ILE A 54 -7.08 -0.60 0.06
C ILE A 54 -5.93 -1.37 0.72
N GLU A 55 -6.15 -1.94 1.91
CA GLU A 55 -5.17 -2.74 2.64
C GLU A 55 -4.68 -3.93 1.80
N ALA A 56 -5.61 -4.69 1.21
CA ALA A 56 -5.28 -5.82 0.36
C ALA A 56 -4.48 -5.39 -0.89
N ARG A 57 -4.73 -4.20 -1.43
CA ARG A 57 -3.98 -3.67 -2.58
C ARG A 57 -2.56 -3.27 -2.18
N ILE A 58 -2.42 -2.53 -1.08
CA ILE A 58 -1.12 -2.13 -0.52
C ILE A 58 -0.29 -3.39 -0.26
N ALA A 59 -0.85 -4.37 0.45
CA ALA A 59 -0.16 -5.61 0.79
C ALA A 59 0.33 -6.41 -0.44
N ARG A 60 -0.44 -6.42 -1.54
CA ARG A 60 -0.03 -7.05 -2.81
C ARG A 60 1.10 -6.30 -3.52
N GLY A 61 1.22 -5.00 -3.31
CA GLY A 61 2.27 -4.18 -3.90
C GLY A 61 3.58 -4.18 -3.11
N MET A 62 3.59 -4.69 -1.87
CA MET A 62 4.80 -4.74 -1.03
C MET A 62 5.81 -5.73 -1.60
N GLU A 63 7.06 -5.31 -1.69
CA GLU A 63 8.20 -6.13 -2.08
C GLU A 63 9.04 -6.49 -0.86
N THR A 64 9.52 -7.73 -0.80
CA THR A 64 10.50 -8.16 0.22
C THR A 64 11.92 -7.89 -0.27
N ALA A 65 12.72 -7.23 0.56
CA ALA A 65 14.14 -6.99 0.33
C ALA A 65 14.96 -7.31 1.58
N ALA A 66 16.21 -7.70 1.39
CA ALA A 66 17.17 -7.94 2.46
C ALA A 66 18.30 -6.91 2.37
N TYR A 67 18.73 -6.38 3.52
CA TYR A 67 19.79 -5.38 3.62
C TYR A 67 20.72 -5.70 4.78
N ASP A 68 22.00 -5.40 4.57
CA ASP A 68 23.03 -5.48 5.59
C ASP A 68 23.33 -4.05 6.02
N ILE A 69 23.02 -3.71 7.27
CA ILE A 69 23.15 -2.37 7.81
C ILE A 69 24.35 -2.31 8.74
N PRO A 70 25.38 -1.49 8.45
CA PRO A 70 26.51 -1.32 9.36
C PRO A 70 26.05 -0.86 10.76
N PRO A 71 26.71 -1.28 11.85
CA PRO A 71 26.31 -0.92 13.21
C PRO A 71 26.26 0.60 13.47
N GLU A 72 27.11 1.35 12.78
CA GLU A 72 27.17 2.81 12.83
C GLU A 72 25.97 3.51 12.16
N ASP A 73 25.24 2.81 11.29
CA ASP A 73 24.13 3.37 10.51
C ASP A 73 22.76 3.01 11.08
N GLY A 74 22.57 3.33 12.36
CA GLY A 74 21.28 3.20 13.04
C GLY A 74 20.17 4.04 12.38
N ALA A 75 20.53 5.06 11.60
CA ALA A 75 19.57 5.90 10.89
C ALA A 75 18.88 5.14 9.74
N ARG A 76 19.64 4.37 8.95
CA ARG A 76 19.06 3.50 7.91
C ARG A 76 18.16 2.42 8.50
N LEU A 77 18.58 1.79 9.61
CA LEU A 77 17.76 0.79 10.29
C LEU A 77 16.45 1.40 10.82
N ALA A 78 16.52 2.57 11.48
CA ALA A 78 15.33 3.27 11.97
C ALA A 78 14.39 3.68 10.83
N TRP A 79 14.94 4.06 9.66
CA TRP A 79 14.14 4.39 8.49
C TRP A 79 13.32 3.19 7.99
N LEU A 80 13.94 1.99 7.95
CA LEU A 80 13.27 0.75 7.56
C LEU A 80 12.13 0.38 8.51
N TYR A 81 12.28 0.61 9.82
CA TYR A 81 11.18 0.43 10.79
C TYR A 81 10.03 1.42 10.61
N GLN A 82 10.30 2.62 10.08
CA GLN A 82 9.28 3.66 9.89
C GLN A 82 8.50 3.52 8.57
N HIS A 83 9.14 2.98 7.53
CA HIS A 83 8.59 2.95 6.16
C HIS A 83 8.36 1.54 5.64
N GLY A 84 8.67 0.51 6.44
CA GLY A 84 8.52 -0.89 6.08
C GLY A 84 8.07 -1.76 7.24
N GLU A 85 7.74 -2.99 6.91
CA GLU A 85 7.45 -4.06 7.85
C GLU A 85 8.68 -4.96 7.94
N VAL A 86 9.45 -4.87 9.03
CA VAL A 86 10.58 -5.76 9.28
C VAL A 86 10.06 -7.15 9.59
N VAL A 87 10.41 -8.13 8.75
CA VAL A 87 9.94 -9.53 8.86
C VAL A 87 10.98 -10.46 9.49
N ASP A 88 12.27 -10.13 9.37
CA ASP A 88 13.36 -10.85 10.03
C ASP A 88 14.50 -9.89 10.35
N ARG A 89 15.21 -10.13 11.45
CA ARG A 89 16.40 -9.37 11.87
C ARG A 89 17.39 -10.29 12.56
N ARG A 90 18.67 -10.15 12.20
CA ARG A 90 19.80 -10.79 12.86
C ARG A 90 20.89 -9.76 13.10
N ASP A 91 21.29 -9.65 14.36
CA ASP A 91 22.41 -8.79 14.75
C ASP A 91 23.68 -9.65 14.80
N GLU A 92 24.69 -9.24 14.05
CA GLU A 92 26.01 -9.87 13.95
C GLU A 92 27.12 -8.86 14.33
N GLU A 93 28.37 -9.31 14.46
CA GLU A 93 29.49 -8.43 14.87
C GLU A 93 29.80 -7.34 13.82
N ASP A 94 29.53 -7.61 12.55
CA ASP A 94 29.82 -6.76 11.40
C ASP A 94 28.61 -5.93 10.94
N GLY A 95 27.41 -6.15 11.48
CA GLY A 95 26.22 -5.41 11.09
C GLY A 95 24.89 -6.06 11.50
N VAL A 96 23.82 -5.46 11.01
CA VAL A 96 22.44 -5.94 11.19
C VAL A 96 21.91 -6.39 9.84
N HIS A 97 21.65 -7.70 9.72
CA HIS A 97 20.96 -8.28 8.58
C HIS A 97 19.46 -8.15 8.79
N VAL A 98 18.77 -7.40 7.92
CA VAL A 98 17.34 -7.14 8.06
C VAL A 98 16.60 -7.52 6.78
N THR A 99 15.55 -8.32 6.91
CA THR A 99 14.58 -8.55 5.84
C THR A 99 13.35 -7.72 6.11
N VAL A 100 12.92 -6.94 5.12
CA VAL A 100 11.87 -5.94 5.26
C VAL A 100 10.94 -5.97 4.04
N ARG A 101 9.64 -5.83 4.28
CA ARG A 101 8.64 -5.59 3.24
C ARG A 101 8.41 -4.10 3.09
N LEU A 102 8.52 -3.59 1.88
CA LEU A 102 8.43 -2.17 1.56
C LEU A 102 7.53 -1.94 0.35
N LEU A 103 6.90 -0.78 0.27
CA LEU A 103 6.33 -0.34 -1.00
C LEU A 103 7.46 -0.08 -2.01
N PRO A 104 7.25 -0.29 -3.32
CA PRO A 104 8.29 -0.09 -4.33
C PRO A 104 8.86 1.34 -4.31
N ALA A 105 8.01 2.33 -4.01
CA ALA A 105 8.43 3.73 -3.87
C ALA A 105 9.35 3.96 -2.67
N ASP A 106 9.06 3.31 -1.54
CA ASP A 106 9.85 3.40 -0.32
C ASP A 106 11.18 2.65 -0.49
N ARG A 107 11.16 1.46 -1.08
CA ARG A 107 12.37 0.74 -1.49
C ARG A 107 13.29 1.61 -2.35
N ALA A 108 12.76 2.19 -3.43
CA ALA A 108 13.53 3.06 -4.31
C ALA A 108 14.05 4.31 -3.59
N ARG A 109 13.35 4.82 -2.57
CA ARG A 109 13.83 5.93 -1.73
C ARG A 109 14.97 5.49 -0.81
N PHE A 110 14.88 4.31 -0.21
CA PHE A 110 15.93 3.74 0.64
C PHE A 110 17.23 3.47 -0.14
N GLU A 111 17.13 2.89 -1.34
CA GLU A 111 18.29 2.55 -2.18
C GLU A 111 18.99 3.79 -2.76
N ARG A 112 18.28 4.93 -2.89
CA ARG A 112 18.85 6.20 -3.35
C ARG A 112 19.50 7.03 -2.24
N ALA A 113 19.18 6.75 -0.98
CA ALA A 113 19.80 7.44 0.13
C ALA A 113 21.27 6.98 0.23
N PRO A 114 22.24 7.91 0.19
CA PRO A 114 23.66 7.59 0.34
C PRO A 114 23.92 6.93 1.69
#